data_AF-A0AAU9Q3V5-F1
#
_entry.id   AF-A0AAU9Q3V5-F1
#
_cell.length_a   1.000
_cell.length_b   1.000
_cell.length_c   1.000
_cell.angle_alpha   90.00
_cell.angle_beta   90.00
_cell.angle_gamma   90.00
#
_symmetry.space_group_name_H-M   'P 1'
#
loop_
_entity.id
_entity.type
_entity.pdbx_description
1 polymer ?
#
loop_
_entity_poly.entity_id
_entity_poly.type
_entity_poly.pdbx_seq_one_letter_code
_entity_poly.pdbx_strand_id
1 'polypeptide(L)'
;MFVVSKKGNEIEFADVEFSYVAEVLKPIDTSLSELNHEISKSDVWDVSCLCDKGEYLIGLGFCIMQRYMFDVLRDVDLKPVEARKLGPCSSLGEPVAELIHTAANYWKHEPEWHIWLEKLSKQSQETVDKVLHHRDSAQYPLSDLLADLNGSSDLTLIGCLPYLIDWRRALFEYTKKNV
;
A
#
# COMPACT_ATOMS: atom_id res chain seq x y z
N MET A 1 -19.04 -4.17 -6.04
CA MET A 1 -18.24 -4.71 -7.16
C MET A 1 -19.19 -5.17 -8.26
N PHE A 2 -19.20 -4.52 -9.42
CA PHE A 2 -20.08 -4.90 -10.54
C PHE A 2 -19.23 -5.40 -11.72
N VAL A 3 -19.52 -6.61 -12.20
CA VAL A 3 -18.87 -7.16 -13.40
C VAL A 3 -19.60 -6.62 -14.63
N VAL A 4 -18.85 -5.99 -15.53
CA VAL A 4 -19.36 -5.39 -16.78
C VAL A 4 -19.34 -6.41 -17.90
N SER A 5 -18.27 -7.19 -18.01
CA SER A 5 -18.16 -8.23 -19.03
C SER A 5 -17.27 -9.38 -18.57
N LYS A 6 -17.51 -10.57 -19.14
CA LYS A 6 -16.65 -11.74 -18.98
C LYS A 6 -16.35 -12.33 -20.35
N LYS A 7 -15.09 -12.27 -20.79
CA LYS A 7 -14.61 -12.90 -22.03
C LYS A 7 -13.54 -13.94 -21.68
N GLY A 8 -13.93 -15.21 -21.65
CA GLY A 8 -13.03 -16.29 -21.20
C GLY A 8 -12.61 -16.10 -19.74
N ASN A 9 -11.30 -15.92 -19.50
CA ASN A 9 -10.72 -15.66 -18.17
C ASN A 9 -10.60 -14.16 -17.84
N GLU A 10 -10.89 -13.26 -18.77
CA GLU A 10 -10.89 -11.83 -18.51
C GLU A 10 -12.20 -11.39 -17.86
N ILE A 11 -12.09 -10.80 -16.67
CA ILE A 11 -13.19 -10.20 -15.92
C ILE A 11 -13.00 -8.70 -15.94
N GLU A 12 -13.96 -7.99 -16.51
CA GLU A 12 -13.99 -6.53 -16.53
C GLU A 12 -14.93 -6.02 -15.44
N PHE A 13 -14.43 -5.11 -14.61
CA PHE A 13 -15.20 -4.50 -13.53
C PHE A 13 -15.60 -3.08 -13.89
N ALA A 14 -16.84 -2.69 -13.59
CA ALA A 14 -17.23 -1.30 -13.52
C ALA A 14 -16.66 -0.76 -12.21
N ASP A 15 -15.51 -0.11 -12.29
CA ASP A 15 -14.79 0.40 -11.14
C ASP A 15 -14.30 1.81 -11.41
N VAL A 16 -15.22 2.76 -11.22
CA VAL A 16 -14.96 4.18 -11.41
C VAL A 16 -14.05 4.67 -10.28
N GLU A 17 -14.23 4.14 -9.07
CA GLU A 17 -13.44 4.45 -7.89
C GLU A 17 -11.95 4.16 -8.10
N PHE A 18 -11.61 3.05 -8.77
CA PHE A 18 -10.23 2.73 -9.12
C PHE A 18 -9.59 3.77 -10.05
N SER A 19 -10.37 4.36 -10.96
CA SER A 19 -9.87 5.45 -11.82
C SER A 19 -9.52 6.69 -11.00
N TYR A 20 -10.33 7.01 -9.97
CA TYR A 20 -10.04 8.13 -9.05
C TYR A 20 -8.77 7.88 -8.23
N VAL A 21 -8.55 6.64 -7.78
CA VAL A 21 -7.28 6.27 -7.10
C VAL A 21 -6.10 6.57 -8.01
N ALA A 22 -6.13 6.08 -9.25
CA ALA A 22 -5.03 6.30 -10.19
C ALA A 22 -4.82 7.81 -10.49
N GLU A 23 -5.90 8.58 -10.62
CA GLU A 23 -5.82 10.03 -10.85
C GLU A 23 -5.21 10.79 -9.67
N VAL A 24 -5.55 10.42 -8.44
CA VAL A 24 -5.02 11.08 -7.23
C VAL A 24 -3.58 10.66 -6.92
N LEU A 25 -3.17 9.44 -7.27
CA LEU A 25 -1.78 8.98 -7.07
C LEU A 25 -0.78 9.63 -8.05
N LYS A 26 -1.19 9.96 -9.29
CA LYS A 26 -0.32 10.60 -10.30
C LYS A 26 0.44 11.83 -9.80
N PRO A 27 -0.20 12.86 -9.21
CA PRO A 27 0.54 14.04 -8.72
C PRO A 27 1.47 13.71 -7.55
N ILE A 28 1.16 12.67 -6.75
CA ILE A 28 2.05 12.20 -5.68
C ILE A 28 3.30 11.57 -6.28
N ASP A 29 3.16 10.68 -7.27
CA ASP A 29 4.29 10.06 -7.98
C ASP A 29 5.15 11.09 -8.71
N THR A 30 4.55 12.13 -9.31
CA THR A 30 5.31 13.26 -9.86
C THR A 30 6.15 13.93 -8.77
N SER A 31 5.57 14.21 -7.60
CA SER A 31 6.27 14.83 -6.48
C SER A 31 7.40 13.93 -5.94
N LEU A 32 7.19 12.61 -5.89
CA LEU A 32 8.22 11.64 -5.49
C LEU A 32 9.38 11.60 -6.48
N SER A 33 9.09 11.65 -7.79
CA SER A 33 10.10 11.71 -8.85
C SER A 33 10.95 12.98 -8.74
N GLU A 34 10.31 14.13 -8.50
CA GLU A 34 10.99 15.41 -8.26
C GLU A 34 11.89 15.35 -7.00
N LEU A 35 11.38 14.78 -5.90
CA LEU A 35 12.17 14.59 -4.67
C LEU A 35 13.38 13.69 -4.88
N ASN A 36 13.22 12.57 -5.59
CA ASN A 36 14.35 11.68 -5.92
C ASN A 36 15.41 12.41 -6.76
N HIS A 37 14.97 13.28 -7.66
CA HIS A 37 15.87 14.12 -8.44
C HIS A 37 16.62 15.14 -7.57
N GLU A 38 15.93 15.79 -6.62
CA GLU A 38 16.54 16.71 -5.66
C GLU A 38 17.55 15.99 -4.76
N ILE A 39 17.18 14.84 -4.18
CA ILE A 39 18.05 14.01 -3.35
C ILE A 39 19.35 13.65 -4.07
N SER A 40 19.26 13.30 -5.36
CA SER A 40 20.45 12.94 -6.16
C SER A 40 21.47 14.08 -6.35
N LYS A 41 21.06 15.33 -6.07
CA LYS A 41 21.86 16.55 -6.21
C LYS A 41 22.20 17.23 -4.88
N SER A 42 21.64 16.73 -3.77
CA SER A 42 21.74 17.36 -2.46
C SER A 42 22.98 16.90 -1.68
N ASP A 43 23.47 17.79 -0.81
CA ASP A 43 24.42 17.42 0.22
C ASP A 43 23.72 16.65 1.36
N VAL A 44 24.51 15.91 2.16
CA VAL A 44 24.02 14.99 3.20
C VAL A 44 23.02 15.63 4.19
N TRP A 45 23.11 16.93 4.45
CA TRP A 45 22.24 17.63 5.39
C TRP A 45 20.82 17.88 4.87
N ASP A 46 20.65 18.03 3.55
CA ASP A 46 19.33 18.28 2.94
C ASP A 46 18.58 16.98 2.66
N VAL A 47 19.32 15.87 2.49
CA VAL A 47 18.75 14.55 2.15
C VAL A 47 17.72 14.09 3.18
N SER A 48 18.00 14.22 4.48
CA SER A 48 17.07 13.74 5.52
C SER A 48 15.70 14.41 5.44
N CYS A 49 15.65 15.74 5.25
CA CYS A 49 14.39 16.48 5.14
C CYS A 49 13.60 16.07 3.87
N LEU A 50 14.31 15.83 2.76
CA LEU A 50 13.70 15.35 1.52
C LEU A 50 13.15 13.92 1.67
N CYS A 51 13.88 13.04 2.36
CA CYS A 51 13.41 11.69 2.67
C CYS A 51 12.19 11.69 3.61
N ASP A 52 12.18 12.54 4.64
CA ASP A 52 11.01 12.69 5.54
C ASP A 52 9.77 13.13 4.75
N LYS A 53 9.93 14.06 3.80
CA LYS A 53 8.85 14.49 2.89
C LYS A 53 8.40 13.37 1.96
N GLY A 54 9.34 12.57 1.44
CA GLY A 54 9.04 11.39 0.63
C GLY A 54 8.20 10.37 1.40
N GLU A 55 8.62 10.05 2.63
CA GLU A 55 7.93 9.12 3.52
C GLU A 55 6.49 9.58 3.81
N TYR A 56 6.29 10.88 4.02
CA TYR A 56 4.96 11.47 4.22
C TYR A 56 4.04 11.27 2.99
N LEU A 57 4.56 11.54 1.79
CA LEU A 57 3.82 11.38 0.53
C LEU A 57 3.47 9.91 0.24
N ILE A 58 4.41 9.00 0.51
CA ILE A 58 4.21 7.55 0.34
C ILE A 58 3.12 7.06 1.28
N GLY A 59 3.16 7.46 2.56
CA GLY A 59 2.12 7.09 3.53
C GLY A 59 0.73 7.60 3.18
N LEU A 60 0.63 8.82 2.63
CA LEU A 60 -0.61 9.34 2.06
C LEU A 60 -1.11 8.47 0.90
N GLY A 61 -0.22 8.06 0.00
CA GLY A 61 -0.52 7.14 -1.10
C GLY A 61 -1.07 5.79 -0.64
N PHE A 62 -0.44 5.17 0.37
CA PHE A 62 -0.96 3.95 0.98
C PHE A 62 -2.34 4.16 1.60
N CYS A 63 -2.61 5.30 2.24
CA CYS A 63 -3.95 5.62 2.77
C CYS A 63 -5.01 5.73 1.68
N ILE A 64 -4.68 6.32 0.53
CA ILE A 64 -5.59 6.40 -0.63
C ILE A 64 -5.92 4.99 -1.13
N MET A 65 -4.91 4.13 -1.29
CA MET A 65 -5.13 2.73 -1.68
C MET A 65 -5.94 1.95 -0.64
N GLN A 66 -5.66 2.13 0.65
CA GLN A 66 -6.42 1.52 1.74
C GLN A 66 -7.90 1.94 1.71
N ARG A 67 -8.18 3.21 1.39
CA ARG A 67 -9.55 3.70 1.25
C ARG A 67 -10.31 2.94 0.16
N TYR A 68 -9.69 2.79 -1.01
CA TYR A 68 -10.26 2.01 -2.10
C TYR A 68 -10.51 0.55 -1.72
N MET A 69 -9.61 -0.08 -0.96
CA MET A 69 -9.83 -1.44 -0.46
C MET A 69 -11.08 -1.53 0.42
N PHE A 70 -11.36 -0.52 1.25
CA PHE A 70 -12.61 -0.47 2.02
C PHE A 70 -13.83 -0.29 1.14
N ASP A 71 -13.74 0.52 0.08
CA ASP A 71 -14.83 0.71 -0.88
C ASP A 71 -15.16 -0.59 -1.63
N VAL A 72 -14.15 -1.37 -2.01
CA VAL A 72 -14.31 -2.71 -2.62
C VAL A 72 -15.01 -3.69 -1.68
N LEU A 73 -14.71 -3.63 -0.38
CA LEU A 73 -15.24 -4.54 0.64
C LEU A 73 -16.62 -4.15 1.19
N ARG A 74 -17.14 -2.97 0.85
CA ARG A 74 -18.38 -2.41 1.44
C ARG A 74 -19.55 -3.38 1.43
N ASP A 75 -19.71 -4.13 0.33
CA ASP A 75 -20.85 -5.01 0.07
C ASP A 75 -20.41 -6.49 -0.07
N VAL A 76 -19.27 -6.86 0.54
CA VAL A 76 -18.71 -8.22 0.48
C VAL A 76 -18.82 -8.90 1.84
N ASP A 77 -19.49 -10.05 1.89
CA ASP A 77 -19.59 -10.88 3.10
C ASP A 77 -18.33 -11.73 3.32
N LEU A 78 -17.22 -11.05 3.63
CA LEU A 78 -15.93 -11.64 3.99
C LEU A 78 -15.26 -10.76 5.04
N LYS A 79 -14.65 -11.37 6.07
CA LYS A 79 -13.93 -10.58 7.08
C LYS A 79 -12.79 -9.82 6.40
N PRO A 80 -12.60 -8.51 6.68
CA PRO A 80 -11.56 -7.72 6.02
C PRO A 80 -10.15 -8.31 6.19
N VAL A 81 -9.86 -8.96 7.32
CA VAL A 81 -8.58 -9.64 7.57
C VAL A 81 -8.37 -10.82 6.62
N GLU A 82 -9.41 -11.60 6.34
CA GLU A 82 -9.34 -12.74 5.41
C GLU A 82 -9.24 -12.24 3.96
N ALA A 83 -10.00 -11.19 3.61
CA ALA A 83 -9.96 -10.59 2.30
C ALA A 83 -8.57 -10.07 1.91
N ARG A 84 -7.82 -9.50 2.86
CA ARG A 84 -6.46 -8.97 2.62
C ARG A 84 -5.41 -10.05 2.36
N LYS A 85 -5.69 -11.30 2.69
CA LYS A 85 -4.79 -12.45 2.45
C LYS A 85 -4.93 -13.03 1.05
N LEU A 86 -5.88 -12.53 0.25
CA LEU A 86 -6.11 -12.99 -1.12
C LEU A 86 -5.21 -12.25 -2.12
N GLY A 87 -5.09 -12.81 -3.33
CA GLY A 87 -4.40 -12.16 -4.43
C GLY A 87 -2.89 -12.40 -4.42
N PRO A 88 -2.11 -11.50 -5.02
CA PRO A 88 -0.67 -11.66 -5.15
C PRO A 88 0.08 -11.46 -3.82
N CYS A 89 1.20 -12.15 -3.69
CA CYS A 89 2.16 -11.96 -2.60
C CYS A 89 3.37 -11.16 -3.09
N SER A 90 4.05 -10.49 -2.16
CA SER A 90 5.37 -9.90 -2.38
C SER A 90 6.41 -10.97 -2.71
N SER A 91 7.61 -10.53 -3.10
CA SER A 91 8.77 -11.43 -3.30
C SER A 91 9.14 -12.24 -2.06
N LEU A 92 8.75 -11.79 -0.86
CA LEU A 92 8.98 -12.45 0.43
C LEU A 92 7.79 -13.31 0.87
N GLY A 93 6.74 -13.42 0.07
CA GLY A 93 5.59 -14.31 0.30
C GLY A 93 4.44 -13.68 1.10
N GLU A 94 4.54 -12.41 1.48
CA GLU A 94 3.49 -11.71 2.23
C GLU A 94 2.40 -11.15 1.31
N PRO A 95 1.09 -11.26 1.65
CA PRO A 95 0.02 -10.73 0.81
C PRO A 95 0.13 -9.21 0.60
N VAL A 96 0.19 -8.76 -0.66
CA VAL A 96 0.44 -7.34 -0.97
C VAL A 96 -0.68 -6.43 -0.44
N ALA A 97 -1.93 -6.89 -0.52
CA ALA A 97 -3.07 -6.15 0.03
C ALA A 97 -2.96 -5.97 1.55
N GLU A 98 -2.41 -6.95 2.27
CA GLU A 98 -2.15 -6.83 3.70
C GLU A 98 -1.01 -5.84 3.99
N LEU A 99 0.05 -5.84 3.18
CA LEU A 99 1.15 -4.88 3.29
C LEU A 99 0.69 -3.44 3.05
N ILE A 100 -0.07 -3.17 1.99
CA ILE A 100 -0.66 -1.85 1.70
C ILE A 100 -1.52 -1.36 2.88
N HIS A 101 -2.37 -2.24 3.42
CA HIS A 101 -3.21 -1.90 4.57
C HIS A 101 -2.37 -1.60 5.83
N THR A 102 -1.32 -2.38 6.06
CA THR A 102 -0.41 -2.21 7.20
C THR A 102 0.38 -0.91 7.08
N ALA A 103 0.92 -0.60 5.90
CA ALA A 103 1.63 0.64 5.60
C ALA A 103 0.78 1.88 5.88
N ALA A 104 -0.48 1.86 5.44
CA ALA A 104 -1.43 2.92 5.73
C ALA A 104 -1.71 3.05 7.25
N ASN A 105 -1.85 1.93 7.98
CA ASN A 105 -2.05 1.98 9.42
C ASN A 105 -0.82 2.47 10.17
N TYR A 106 0.38 2.05 9.75
CA TYR A 106 1.64 2.57 10.27
C TYR A 106 1.66 4.09 10.15
N TRP A 107 1.48 4.63 8.93
CA TRP A 107 1.56 6.08 8.72
C TRP A 107 0.54 6.87 9.54
N LYS A 108 -0.69 6.37 9.71
CA LYS A 108 -1.73 7.06 10.50
C LYS A 108 -1.45 7.07 11.99
N HIS A 109 -0.86 6.00 12.53
CA HIS A 109 -0.78 5.77 13.96
C HIS A 109 0.64 5.88 14.54
N GLU A 110 1.68 5.86 13.71
CA GLU A 110 3.06 6.09 14.15
C GLU A 110 3.21 7.39 14.97
N PRO A 111 2.54 8.51 14.61
CA PRO A 111 2.61 9.70 15.44
C PRO A 111 2.07 9.53 16.86
N GLU A 112 1.25 8.51 17.13
CA GLU A 112 0.73 8.18 18.48
C GLU A 112 1.73 7.34 19.29
N TRP A 113 2.76 6.79 18.66
CA TRP A 113 3.74 5.87 19.25
C TRP A 113 4.93 6.64 19.81
N HIS A 114 4.64 7.56 20.73
CA HIS A 114 5.62 8.48 21.28
C HIS A 114 6.74 7.76 22.06
N ILE A 115 7.91 8.41 22.11
CA ILE A 115 9.10 8.00 22.89
C ILE A 115 8.84 7.75 24.39
N TRP A 116 7.72 8.26 24.91
CA TRP A 116 7.33 8.10 26.32
C TRP A 116 6.62 6.78 26.61
N LEU A 117 6.27 6.02 25.58
CA LEU A 117 5.72 4.68 25.74
C LEU A 117 6.84 3.72 26.14
N GLU A 118 6.71 3.07 27.29
CA GLU A 118 7.62 1.99 27.70
C GLU A 118 7.58 0.81 26.73
N LYS A 119 6.43 0.59 26.08
CA LYS A 119 6.21 -0.45 25.07
C LYS A 119 5.04 -0.10 24.16
N LEU A 120 5.12 -0.57 22.93
CA LEU A 120 3.98 -0.54 22.00
C LEU A 120 2.91 -1.56 22.43
N SER A 121 1.66 -1.29 22.02
CA SER A 121 0.62 -2.31 22.08
C SER A 121 0.99 -3.49 21.16
N LYS A 122 0.45 -4.69 21.42
CA LYS A 122 0.69 -5.85 20.57
C LYS A 122 0.34 -5.56 19.09
N GLN A 123 -0.78 -4.88 18.86
CA GLN A 123 -1.24 -4.53 17.52
C GLN A 123 -0.34 -3.49 16.83
N SER A 124 0.14 -2.50 17.58
CA SER A 124 1.08 -1.50 17.08
C SER A 124 2.41 -2.17 16.69
N GLN A 125 2.93 -3.06 17.54
CA GLN A 125 4.14 -3.82 17.24
C GLN A 125 3.97 -4.71 16.00
N GLU A 126 2.86 -5.45 15.89
CA GLU A 126 2.55 -6.24 14.69
C GLU A 126 2.48 -5.38 13.41
N THR A 127 2.04 -4.12 13.54
CA THR A 127 2.03 -3.17 12.41
C THR A 127 3.44 -2.78 12.01
N VAL A 128 4.31 -2.46 12.98
CA VAL A 128 5.72 -2.16 12.76
C VAL A 128 6.43 -3.35 12.11
N ASP A 129 6.32 -4.55 12.70
CA ASP A 129 7.01 -5.76 12.24
C ASP A 129 6.64 -6.10 10.78
N LYS A 130 5.36 -5.92 10.42
CA LYS A 130 4.89 -6.14 9.04
C LYS A 130 5.38 -5.08 8.06
N VAL A 131 5.39 -3.81 8.48
CA VAL A 131 5.88 -2.71 7.62
C VAL A 131 7.38 -2.82 7.36
N LEU A 132 8.15 -3.32 8.33
CA LEU A 132 9.57 -3.62 8.15
C LEU A 132 9.82 -4.75 7.13
N HIS A 133 8.81 -5.57 6.84
CA HIS A 133 8.83 -6.59 5.79
C HIS A 133 10.09 -7.46 5.88
N HIS A 134 10.27 -8.10 7.04
CA HIS A 134 11.41 -8.95 7.42
C HIS A 134 12.75 -8.25 7.70
N ARG A 135 12.81 -6.91 7.72
CA ARG A 135 13.99 -6.17 8.20
C ARG A 135 13.98 -6.07 9.73
N ASP A 136 15.17 -6.02 10.32
CA ASP A 136 15.33 -5.75 11.76
C ASP A 136 15.00 -4.28 12.11
N SER A 137 15.27 -3.36 11.18
CA SER A 137 14.99 -1.93 11.33
C SER A 137 15.01 -1.22 9.98
N ALA A 138 14.33 -0.09 9.85
CA ALA A 138 14.41 0.80 8.69
C ALA A 138 14.25 2.26 9.13
N GLN A 139 15.02 3.17 8.53
CA GLN A 139 14.90 4.61 8.78
C GLN A 139 13.67 5.19 8.07
N TYR A 140 13.39 4.71 6.86
CA TYR A 140 12.27 5.11 6.01
C TYR A 140 11.47 3.87 5.60
N PRO A 141 10.76 3.24 6.55
CA PRO A 141 10.15 1.93 6.35
C PRO A 141 9.10 1.87 5.24
N LEU A 142 8.35 2.95 5.00
CA LEU A 142 7.36 2.99 3.92
C LEU A 142 8.04 3.07 2.54
N SER A 143 9.14 3.82 2.45
CA SER A 143 9.96 3.90 1.24
C SER A 143 10.60 2.54 0.91
N ASP A 144 11.16 1.85 1.91
CA ASP A 144 11.73 0.51 1.75
C ASP A 144 10.67 -0.52 1.33
N LEU A 145 9.50 -0.49 1.96
CA LEU A 145 8.39 -1.35 1.58
C LEU A 145 7.89 -1.06 0.16
N LEU A 146 7.78 0.21 -0.24
CA LEU A 146 7.37 0.58 -1.59
C LEU A 146 8.39 0.09 -2.64
N ALA A 147 9.69 0.17 -2.34
CA ALA A 147 10.74 -0.38 -3.19
C ALA A 147 10.57 -1.90 -3.38
N ASP A 148 10.26 -2.64 -2.30
CA ASP A 148 10.01 -4.07 -2.38
C ASP A 148 8.80 -4.41 -3.25
N LEU A 149 7.72 -3.63 -3.13
CA LEU A 149 6.50 -3.83 -3.92
C LEU A 149 6.73 -3.52 -5.41
N ASN A 150 7.51 -2.50 -5.73
CA ASN A 150 7.84 -2.13 -7.09
C ASN A 150 8.92 -3.05 -7.70
N GLY A 151 9.72 -3.73 -6.88
CA GLY A 151 10.90 -4.47 -7.33
C GLY A 151 11.99 -3.56 -7.90
N SER A 152 11.98 -2.27 -7.55
CA SER A 152 12.91 -1.26 -8.04
C SER A 152 13.09 -0.13 -7.03
N SER A 153 14.16 0.66 -7.21
CA SER A 153 14.37 1.92 -6.46
C SER A 153 13.50 3.07 -6.98
N ASP A 154 12.77 2.87 -8.08
CA ASP A 154 11.88 3.89 -8.63
C ASP A 154 10.55 3.83 -7.87
N LEU A 155 10.49 4.63 -6.81
CA LEU A 155 9.36 4.70 -5.88
C LEU A 155 8.14 5.33 -6.58
N THR A 156 7.19 4.49 -6.94
CA THR A 156 5.91 4.87 -7.58
C THR A 156 4.76 4.14 -6.91
N LEU A 157 3.76 4.87 -6.44
CA LEU A 157 2.54 4.33 -5.85
C LEU A 157 1.65 3.72 -6.94
N ILE A 158 1.71 4.24 -8.17
CA ILE A 158 1.01 3.64 -9.31
C ILE A 158 1.53 2.24 -9.62
N GLY A 159 2.82 1.97 -9.32
CA GLY A 159 3.40 0.62 -9.40
C GLY A 159 2.66 -0.43 -8.58
N CYS A 160 1.92 -0.02 -7.54
CA CYS A 160 1.13 -0.92 -6.70
C CYS A 160 -0.27 -1.24 -7.27
N LEU A 161 -0.77 -0.47 -8.25
CA LEU A 161 -2.12 -0.63 -8.78
C LEU A 161 -2.41 -2.00 -9.43
N PRO A 162 -1.48 -2.63 -10.17
CA PRO A 162 -1.68 -3.99 -10.67
C PRO A 162 -2.02 -4.99 -9.55
N TYR A 163 -1.36 -4.89 -8.40
CA TYR A 163 -1.66 -5.78 -7.26
C TYR A 163 -3.08 -5.58 -6.72
N LEU A 164 -3.59 -4.36 -6.71
CA LEU A 164 -4.98 -4.08 -6.29
C LEU A 164 -6.00 -4.62 -7.30
N ILE A 165 -5.68 -4.60 -8.60
CA ILE A 165 -6.52 -5.21 -9.64
C ILE A 165 -6.60 -6.73 -9.43
N ASP A 166 -5.45 -7.36 -9.23
CA ASP A 166 -5.37 -8.81 -9.03
C ASP A 166 -5.97 -9.25 -7.69
N TRP A 167 -5.78 -8.48 -6.63
CA TRP A 167 -6.45 -8.66 -5.35
C TRP A 167 -7.98 -8.58 -5.50
N ARG A 168 -8.50 -7.56 -6.21
CA ARG A 168 -9.94 -7.43 -6.49
C ARG A 168 -10.47 -8.64 -7.26
N ARG A 169 -9.72 -9.14 -8.25
CA ARG A 169 -10.08 -10.35 -9.00
C ARG A 169 -10.14 -11.57 -8.08
N ALA A 170 -9.12 -11.78 -7.25
CA ALA A 170 -9.07 -12.90 -6.31
C ALA A 170 -10.25 -12.86 -5.31
N LEU A 171 -10.61 -11.65 -4.83
CA LEU A 171 -11.78 -11.45 -3.97
C LEU A 171 -13.08 -11.84 -4.68
N PHE A 172 -13.27 -11.42 -5.94
CA PHE A 172 -14.45 -11.81 -6.73
C PHE A 172 -14.54 -13.33 -6.93
N GLU A 173 -13.42 -13.98 -7.25
CA GLU A 173 -13.39 -15.43 -7.45
C GLU A 173 -13.68 -16.18 -6.15
N TYR A 174 -13.17 -15.68 -5.02
CA TYR A 174 -13.44 -16.23 -3.70
C TYR A 174 -14.94 -16.13 -3.36
N THR A 175 -15.54 -14.95 -3.51
CA THR A 175 -16.97 -14.77 -3.18
C THR A 175 -17.84 -15.64 -4.07
N LYS A 176 -17.55 -15.75 -5.38
CA LYS A 176 -18.32 -16.59 -6.29
C LYS A 176 -18.25 -18.10 -5.96
N LYS A 177 -17.13 -18.59 -5.43
CA LYS A 177 -16.97 -20.01 -5.06
C LYS A 177 -17.67 -20.38 -3.75
N ASN A 178 -17.97 -19.39 -2.91
CA ASN A 178 -18.52 -19.58 -1.57
C ASN A 178 -19.99 -19.09 -1.44
N VAL A 179 -20.64 -18.80 -2.57
CA VAL A 179 -22.07 -18.52 -2.73
C VAL A 179 -22.70 -19.66 -3.53
#